data_AF-A0A522E011-F1
#
_entry.id   AF-A0A522E011-F1
#
_cell.length_a   1.000
_cell.length_b   1.000
_cell.length_c   1.000
_cell.angle_alpha   90.00
_cell.angle_beta   90.00
_cell.angle_gamma   90.00
#
_symmetry.space_group_name_H-M   'P 1'
#
loop_
_entity.id
_entity.type
_entity.pdbx_description
1 polymer ?
#
loop_
_entity_poly.entity_id
_entity_poly.type
_entity_poly.pdbx_seq_one_letter_code
_entity_poly.pdbx_strand_id
1 'polypeptide(L)' 'MKTYLFPGQGSQYKGMGATLFDEFPEITQAADSILGLSIKELCL' A
#
# COMPACT_ATOMS: atom_id res chain seq x y z
N MET A 1 -19.05 -13.50 -16.40
CA MET A 1 -18.23 -12.26 -16.35
C MET A 1 -17.66 -12.12 -14.95
N LYS A 2 -16.39 -11.69 -14.80
CA LYS A 2 -15.78 -11.41 -13.49
C LYS A 2 -15.50 -9.91 -13.40
N THR A 3 -15.72 -9.33 -12.23
CA THR A 3 -15.45 -7.92 -11.94
C THR A 3 -14.56 -7.83 -10.71
N TYR A 4 -13.55 -6.97 -10.74
CA TYR A 4 -12.70 -6.67 -9.60
C TYR A 4 -13.11 -5.34 -8.99
N LEU A 5 -13.13 -5.30 -7.66
CA LEU A 5 -13.53 -4.13 -6.88
C LEU A 5 -12.36 -3.76 -5.96
N PHE A 6 -12.08 -2.46 -5.87
CA PHE A 6 -11.04 -1.91 -5.01
C PHE A 6 -11.73 -1.04 -3.94
N PRO A 7 -11.55 -1.34 -2.64
CA PRO A 7 -12.23 -0.61 -1.58
C PRO A 7 -11.69 0.82 -1.42
N GLY A 8 -12.51 1.71 -0.87
CA GLY A 8 -12.18 3.12 -0.63
C GLY A 8 -11.99 3.46 0.84
N GLN A 9 -12.28 4.72 1.19
CA GLN A 9 -12.17 5.24 2.56
C GLN A 9 -13.02 4.44 3.55
N GLY A 10 -12.44 4.11 4.71
CA GLY A 10 -13.08 3.35 5.79
C GLY A 10 -12.73 1.86 5.80
N SER A 11 -12.07 1.35 4.74
CA SER A 11 -11.60 -0.04 4.68
C SER A 11 -10.12 -0.23 5.07
N GLN A 12 -9.38 0.87 5.27
CA GLN A 12 -7.99 0.80 5.73
C GLN A 12 -7.89 0.29 7.17
N TYR A 13 -6.82 -0.45 7.48
CA TYR A 13 -6.54 -0.94 8.83
C TYR A 13 -5.03 -1.03 9.07
N LYS A 14 -4.61 -0.99 10.34
CA LYS A 14 -3.20 -1.12 10.72
C LYS A 14 -2.69 -2.52 10.39
N GLY A 15 -1.59 -2.62 9.66
CA GLY A 15 -1.03 -3.86 9.13
C GLY A 15 -1.47 -4.20 7.70
N MET A 16 -2.23 -3.33 7.02
CA MET A 16 -2.61 -3.57 5.62
C MET A 16 -1.38 -3.59 4.71
N GLY A 17 -1.35 -4.52 3.75
CA GLY A 17 -0.25 -4.63 2.78
C GLY A 17 1.06 -5.23 3.30
N ALA A 18 1.05 -5.87 4.49
CA ALA A 18 2.24 -6.40 5.18
C ALA A 18 3.29 -7.08 4.31
N THR A 19 2.88 -7.95 3.38
CA THR A 19 3.81 -8.67 2.49
C THR A 19 4.09 -7.93 1.17
N LEU A 20 3.17 -7.06 0.75
CA LEU A 20 3.20 -6.43 -0.57
C LEU A 20 4.33 -5.40 -0.69
N PHE A 21 4.64 -4.68 0.39
CA PHE A 21 5.72 -3.69 0.36
C PHE A 21 7.08 -4.33 0.06
N ASP A 22 7.34 -5.52 0.63
CA ASP A 22 8.60 -6.26 0.44
C ASP A 22 8.62 -7.05 -0.88
N GLU A 23 7.46 -7.47 -1.39
CA GLU A 23 7.33 -8.11 -2.70
C GLU A 23 7.49 -7.12 -3.86
N PHE A 24 7.13 -5.85 -3.66
CA PHE A 24 7.21 -4.79 -4.68
C PHE A 24 8.08 -3.60 -4.21
N PRO A 25 9.38 -3.80 -3.97
CA PRO A 25 10.24 -2.78 -3.36
C PRO A 25 10.43 -1.54 -4.24
N GLU A 26 10.49 -1.70 -5.57
CA GLU A 26 10.65 -0.57 -6.51
C GLU A 26 9.44 0.37 -6.49
N ILE A 27 8.22 -0.21 -6.43
CA ILE A 27 6.97 0.56 -6.38
C ILE A 27 6.84 1.25 -5.02
N THR A 28 7.18 0.55 -3.94
CA THR A 28 7.20 1.12 -2.58
C THR A 28 8.16 2.31 -2.51
N GLN A 29 9.37 2.18 -3.04
CA GLN A 29 10.36 3.26 -3.05
C GLN A 29 9.93 4.48 -3.90
N ALA A 30 9.25 4.23 -5.03
CA ALA A 30 8.67 5.31 -5.83
C ALA A 30 7.57 6.05 -5.05
N ALA A 31 6.70 5.32 -4.35
CA ALA A 31 5.67 5.92 -3.50
C ALA A 31 6.29 6.76 -2.37
N ASP A 32 7.33 6.24 -1.71
CA ASP A 32 8.03 6.95 -0.65
C ASP A 32 8.64 8.27 -1.14
N SER A 33 9.25 8.24 -2.33
CA SER A 33 9.86 9.42 -2.95
C SER A 33 8.83 10.50 -3.32
N ILE A 34 7.64 10.09 -3.77
CA ILE A 34 6.55 11.00 -4.14
C ILE A 34 5.88 11.59 -2.90
N LEU A 35 5.65 10.77 -1.87
CA LEU A 35 4.94 11.18 -0.65
C LEU A 35 5.84 11.88 0.38
N GLY A 36 7.15 11.67 0.31
CA GLY A 36 8.13 12.20 1.28
C GLY A 36 8.08 11.50 2.65
N LEU A 37 7.53 10.29 2.72
CA LEU A 37 7.42 9.45 3.92
C LEU A 37 7.44 7.97 3.54
N SER A 38 7.63 7.07 4.50
CA SER A 38 7.50 5.64 4.22
C SER A 38 6.03 5.21 4.21
N ILE A 39 5.53 4.77 3.05
CA ILE A 39 4.17 4.23 2.93
C ILE A 39 4.01 2.93 3.73
N LYS A 40 5.09 2.13 3.80
CA LYS A 40 5.13 0.91 4.61
C LYS A 40 4.93 1.25 6.09
N GLU A 41 5.70 2.20 6.63
CA GLU A 41 5.55 2.60 8.04
C GLU A 41 4.17 3.20 8.35
N LEU A 42 3.57 3.92 7.40
CA LEU A 42 2.22 4.47 7.57
C LEU A 42 1.16 3.36 7.67
N CYS A 43 1.31 2.29 6.90
CA CYS A 43 0.30 1.23 6.80
C CYS A 43 0.46 0.13 7.86
N LEU A 44 1.66 -0.11 8.39
CA LEU A 44 1.96 -1.21 9.33
C LEU A 44 1.77 -0.88 10.81
#